data_AF-A0A8B9PZJ1-F1
#
_entry.id   AF-A0A8B9PZJ1-F1
#
_cell.length_a   1.000
_cell.length_b   1.000
_cell.length_c   1.000
_cell.angle_alpha   90.00
_cell.angle_beta   90.00
_cell.angle_gamma   90.00
#
_symmetry.space_group_name_H-M   'P 1'
#
loop_
_entity.id
_entity.type
_entity.pdbx_description
1 polymer ?
#
loop_
_entity_poly.entity_id
_entity_poly.type
_entity_poly.pdbx_seq_one_letter_code
_entity_poly.pdbx_strand_id
1 'polypeptide(L)'
;MSVSPGGDKRSVLPPIVFEKDKRFLESVQRYILTEIEKVGCTEQGPPEQYYIIYRNAFDKIIEYVTAYKNILISIKQEYETFIATIKNVISNNAFSSPTGLSIEESLNLDALSKHLAQLDRKMLELKKEREIKYIPWKKKMELEQELLCLLALRDTAEAEREKLKLRYKCISAIYSHFYFRYVPNVT
;
A
#
# COMPACT_ATOMS: atom_id res chain seq x y z
N MET A 1 50.66 -19.20 -36.71
CA MET A 1 49.59 -18.61 -35.87
C MET A 1 49.05 -17.40 -36.60
N SER A 2 47.94 -17.56 -37.33
CA SER A 2 47.26 -16.50 -38.08
C SER A 2 46.06 -16.03 -37.25
N VAL A 3 46.16 -14.82 -36.69
CA VAL A 3 45.03 -14.15 -36.02
C VAL A 3 44.33 -13.28 -37.06
N SER A 4 43.15 -13.73 -37.48
CA SER A 4 42.17 -12.92 -38.21
C SER A 4 41.47 -11.96 -37.23
N PRO A 5 41.37 -10.66 -37.52
CA PRO A 5 40.43 -9.80 -36.83
C PRO A 5 39.08 -9.89 -37.53
N GLY A 6 38.21 -10.76 -37.00
CA GLY A 6 36.79 -10.77 -37.34
C GLY A 6 36.10 -9.56 -36.68
N GLY A 7 35.94 -8.48 -37.45
CA GLY A 7 35.13 -7.34 -37.05
C GLY A 7 33.64 -7.69 -37.15
N ASP A 8 33.00 -7.86 -36.00
CA ASP A 8 31.54 -7.89 -35.84
C ASP A 8 30.96 -6.54 -36.27
N LYS A 9 30.62 -6.41 -37.55
CA LYS A 9 29.91 -5.25 -38.09
C LYS A 9 28.44 -5.41 -37.73
N ARG A 10 28.06 -5.02 -36.51
CA ARG A 10 26.67 -4.65 -36.24
C ARG A 10 26.31 -3.57 -37.25
N SER A 11 25.40 -3.88 -38.16
CA SER A 11 24.86 -2.93 -39.12
C SER A 11 24.05 -1.89 -38.36
N VAL A 12 24.75 -0.89 -37.82
CA VAL A 12 24.12 0.35 -37.37
C VAL A 12 23.55 0.97 -38.64
N LEU A 13 22.21 1.01 -38.71
CA LEU A 13 21.51 1.70 -39.79
C LEU A 13 22.11 3.11 -39.92
N PRO A 14 22.45 3.56 -41.14
CA PRO A 14 22.95 4.92 -41.30
C PRO A 14 21.88 5.89 -40.80
N PRO A 15 22.25 6.99 -40.11
CA PRO A 15 21.35 8.10 -39.90
C PRO A 15 21.14 8.75 -41.28
N ILE A 16 20.11 8.30 -42.00
CA ILE A 16 19.71 8.97 -43.22
C ILE A 16 18.66 9.99 -42.83
N VAL A 17 19.12 11.14 -42.33
CA VAL A 17 18.30 12.35 -42.39
C VAL A 17 18.38 12.80 -43.84
N PHE A 18 17.42 12.38 -44.68
CA PHE A 18 17.33 12.92 -46.02
C PHE A 18 16.91 14.38 -45.92
N GLU A 19 17.47 15.24 -46.78
CA GLU A 19 17.06 16.65 -46.92
C GLU A 19 15.54 16.79 -47.11
N LYS A 20 14.89 15.77 -47.69
CA LYS A 20 13.43 15.67 -47.82
C LYS A 20 12.73 15.50 -46.47
N ASP A 21 13.26 14.66 -45.58
CA ASP A 21 12.70 14.42 -44.25
C ASP A 21 12.83 15.69 -43.39
N LYS A 22 13.96 16.40 -43.52
CA LYS A 22 14.19 17.69 -42.85
C LYS A 22 13.17 18.74 -43.30
N ARG A 23 12.98 18.91 -44.61
CA ARG A 23 11.99 19.85 -45.16
C ARG A 23 10.56 19.48 -44.76
N PHE A 24 10.25 18.20 -44.70
CA PHE A 24 8.96 17.73 -44.20
C PHE A 24 8.77 18.08 -42.72
N LEU A 25 9.76 17.81 -41.88
CA LEU A 25 9.69 18.12 -40.45
C LEU A 25 9.56 19.62 -40.20
N GLU A 26 10.29 20.45 -40.94
CA GLU A 26 10.13 21.92 -40.93
C GLU A 26 8.72 22.35 -41.37
N SER A 27 8.11 21.67 -42.34
CA SER A 27 6.73 21.92 -42.75
C SER A 27 5.73 21.53 -41.65
N VAL A 28 5.95 20.42 -40.95
CA VAL A 28 5.10 20.00 -39.81
C VAL A 28 5.25 20.98 -38.65
N GLN A 29 6.47 21.40 -38.32
CA GLN A 29 6.73 22.38 -37.29
C GLN A 29 6.08 23.73 -37.61
N ARG A 30 6.20 24.19 -38.86
CA ARG A 30 5.52 25.41 -39.32
C ARG A 30 4.00 25.29 -39.20
N TYR A 31 3.44 24.15 -39.60
CA TYR A 31 2.00 23.86 -39.41
C TYR A 31 1.58 23.99 -37.94
N ILE A 32 2.31 23.35 -37.03
CA ILE A 32 2.00 23.40 -35.59
C ILE A 32 2.03 24.85 -35.09
N LEU A 33 3.09 25.62 -35.40
CA LEU A 33 3.21 27.01 -34.95
C LEU A 33 2.10 27.89 -35.52
N THR A 34 1.78 27.76 -36.81
CA THR A 34 0.70 28.52 -37.45
C THR A 34 -0.67 28.18 -36.88
N GLU A 35 -0.97 26.90 -36.62
CA GLU A 35 -2.24 26.52 -36.01
C GLU A 35 -2.33 27.00 -34.55
N ILE A 36 -1.23 26.96 -33.78
CA ILE A 36 -1.16 27.52 -32.42
C ILE A 36 -1.41 29.03 -32.43
N GLU A 37 -0.82 29.75 -33.39
CA GLU A 37 -1.03 31.20 -33.55
C GLU A 37 -2.48 31.52 -33.94
N LYS A 38 -3.08 30.73 -34.85
CA LYS A 38 -4.49 30.89 -35.26
C LYS A 38 -5.49 30.69 -34.13
N VAL A 39 -5.22 29.76 -33.21
CA VAL A 39 -6.08 29.56 -32.03
C VAL A 39 -5.86 30.63 -30.95
N GLY A 40 -4.96 31.60 -31.17
CA GLY A 40 -4.81 32.79 -30.33
C GLY A 40 -4.32 32.48 -28.92
N CYS A 41 -3.53 31.43 -28.74
CA CYS A 41 -3.15 30.96 -27.40
C CYS A 41 -1.78 31.51 -26.96
N THR A 42 -1.80 32.35 -25.90
CA THR A 42 -0.70 32.48 -24.94
C THR A 42 -0.58 31.18 -24.11
N GLU A 43 0.44 31.02 -23.25
CA GLU A 43 0.81 29.78 -22.51
C GLU A 43 -0.31 29.04 -21.71
N GLN A 44 -1.54 29.56 -21.75
CA GLN A 44 -2.72 29.08 -21.04
C GLN A 44 -3.93 28.91 -21.99
N GLY A 45 -3.70 28.37 -23.19
CA GLY A 45 -4.78 28.01 -24.11
C GLY A 45 -5.58 26.78 -23.65
N PRO A 46 -6.83 26.57 -24.13
CA PRO A 46 -7.63 25.40 -23.78
C PRO A 46 -6.89 24.10 -24.16
N PRO A 47 -6.64 23.16 -23.23
CA PRO A 47 -5.85 21.94 -23.48
C PRO A 47 -6.37 21.10 -24.66
N GLU A 48 -7.67 21.18 -24.92
CA GLU A 48 -8.36 20.43 -25.96
C GLU A 48 -7.96 20.88 -27.39
N GLN A 49 -7.67 22.17 -27.57
CA GLN A 49 -7.27 22.69 -28.88
C GLN A 49 -5.85 22.27 -29.25
N TYR A 50 -4.93 22.29 -28.27
CA TYR A 50 -3.58 21.76 -28.45
C TYR A 50 -3.60 20.27 -28.80
N TYR A 51 -4.42 19.47 -28.12
CA TYR A 51 -4.58 18.06 -28.43
C TYR A 51 -4.97 17.84 -29.90
N ILE A 52 -5.93 18.61 -30.43
CA ILE A 52 -6.36 18.51 -31.84
C ILE A 52 -5.21 18.86 -32.80
N ILE A 53 -4.46 19.93 -32.52
CA ILE A 53 -3.34 20.36 -33.35
C ILE A 53 -2.26 19.28 -33.42
N TYR A 54 -1.84 18.75 -32.26
CA TYR A 54 -0.83 17.70 -32.20
C TYR A 54 -1.32 16.38 -32.82
N ARG A 55 -2.60 16.04 -32.64
CA ARG A 55 -3.22 14.88 -33.28
C ARG A 55 -3.13 14.95 -34.81
N ASN A 56 -3.45 16.10 -35.38
CA ASN A 56 -3.39 16.34 -36.82
C ASN A 56 -1.95 16.37 -37.34
N ALA A 57 -1.02 16.94 -36.56
CA ALA A 57 0.40 16.90 -36.89
C ALA A 57 0.93 15.46 -36.93
N PHE A 58 0.50 14.61 -35.99
CA PHE A 58 0.85 13.20 -35.97
C PHE A 58 0.26 12.43 -37.16
N ASP A 59 -0.95 12.77 -37.62
CA ASP A 59 -1.52 12.22 -38.86
C ASP A 59 -0.65 12.54 -40.08
N LYS A 60 -0.13 13.76 -40.18
CA LYS A 60 0.81 14.14 -41.26
C LYS A 60 2.07 13.28 -41.22
N ILE A 61 2.59 12.96 -40.03
CA ILE A 61 3.76 12.10 -39.86
C ILE A 61 3.45 10.64 -40.26
N ILE A 62 2.29 10.12 -39.87
CA ILE A 62 1.82 8.78 -40.27
C ILE A 62 1.67 8.68 -41.80
N GLU A 63 1.18 9.74 -42.44
CA GLU A 63 1.01 9.78 -43.90
C GLU A 63 2.36 9.79 -44.62
N TYR A 64 3.33 10.54 -44.10
CA TYR A 64 4.68 10.64 -44.66
C TYR A 64 5.52 9.36 -44.49
N VAL A 65 5.48 8.77 -43.30
CA VAL A 65 6.32 7.62 -42.95
C VAL A 65 5.62 6.31 -43.32
N THR A 66 5.90 5.81 -44.52
CA THR A 66 5.26 4.58 -45.03
C THR A 66 5.82 3.29 -44.41
N ALA A 67 7.13 3.24 -44.13
CA ALA A 67 7.81 2.04 -43.62
C ALA A 67 7.36 1.62 -42.21
N TYR A 68 7.11 2.59 -41.33
CA TYR A 68 6.71 2.37 -39.93
C TYR A 68 5.25 2.75 -39.66
N LYS A 69 4.46 2.93 -40.73
CA LYS A 69 3.07 3.41 -40.66
C LYS A 69 2.22 2.63 -39.66
N ASN A 70 2.30 1.30 -39.72
CA ASN A 70 1.51 0.43 -38.84
C ASN A 70 1.88 0.57 -37.36
N ILE A 71 3.18 0.78 -37.05
CA ILE A 71 3.66 0.97 -35.68
C ILE A 71 3.18 2.34 -35.16
N LEU A 72 3.30 3.40 -35.97
CA LEU A 72 2.84 4.74 -35.59
C LEU A 72 1.32 4.80 -35.39
N ILE A 73 0.54 4.10 -36.23
CA ILE A 73 -0.91 3.95 -36.04
C ILE A 73 -1.20 3.26 -34.71
N SER A 74 -0.50 2.16 -34.40
CA SER A 74 -0.70 1.41 -33.16
C SER A 74 -0.42 2.26 -31.93
N ILE A 75 0.70 3.00 -31.94
CA ILE A 75 1.05 3.94 -30.86
C ILE A 75 -0.04 5.01 -30.72
N LYS A 76 -0.46 5.64 -31.83
CA LYS A 76 -1.51 6.65 -31.80
C LYS A 76 -2.81 6.09 -31.19
N GLN A 77 -3.23 4.90 -31.60
CA GLN A 77 -4.43 4.24 -31.08
C GLN A 77 -4.34 3.94 -29.58
N GLU A 78 -3.17 3.53 -29.09
CA GLU A 78 -2.95 3.30 -27.65
C GLU A 78 -3.13 4.60 -26.85
N TYR A 79 -2.54 5.70 -27.30
CA TYR A 79 -2.72 7.02 -26.68
C TYR A 79 -4.17 7.51 -26.76
N GLU A 80 -4.84 7.37 -27.92
CA GLU A 80 -6.25 7.75 -28.07
C GLU A 80 -7.16 6.95 -27.13
N THR A 81 -6.91 5.65 -27.00
CA THR A 81 -7.63 4.77 -26.06
C THR A 81 -7.41 5.21 -24.62
N PHE A 82 -6.15 5.45 -24.22
CA PHE A 82 -5.80 5.89 -22.88
C PHE A 82 -6.45 7.25 -22.52
N ILE A 83 -6.36 8.22 -23.42
CA ILE A 83 -6.99 9.54 -23.24
C ILE A 83 -8.52 9.40 -23.15
N ALA A 84 -9.13 8.56 -23.99
CA ALA A 84 -10.57 8.30 -23.94
C ALA A 84 -10.99 7.63 -22.62
N THR A 85 -10.20 6.69 -22.10
CA THR A 85 -10.43 6.08 -20.77
C THR A 85 -10.36 7.13 -19.67
N ILE A 86 -9.33 7.98 -19.66
CA ILE A 86 -9.21 9.05 -18.67
C ILE A 86 -10.39 10.02 -18.77
N LYS A 87 -10.74 10.48 -19.98
CA LYS A 87 -11.89 11.37 -20.20
C LYS A 87 -13.20 10.73 -19.76
N ASN A 88 -13.39 9.45 -20.02
CA ASN A 88 -14.56 8.69 -19.59
C ASN A 88 -14.60 8.57 -18.06
N VAL A 89 -13.49 8.22 -17.41
CA VAL A 89 -13.39 8.14 -15.95
C VAL A 89 -13.70 9.50 -15.29
N ILE A 90 -13.19 10.60 -15.86
CA ILE A 90 -13.48 11.97 -15.41
C ILE A 90 -14.95 12.33 -15.64
N SER A 91 -15.48 12.07 -16.85
CA SER A 91 -16.84 12.47 -17.23
C SER A 91 -17.93 11.63 -16.56
N ASN A 92 -17.66 10.37 -16.23
CA ASN A 92 -18.66 9.44 -15.72
C ASN A 92 -18.73 9.40 -14.19
N ASN A 93 -17.82 10.07 -13.46
CA ASN A 93 -17.85 10.19 -11.99
C ASN A 93 -18.05 8.86 -11.22
N ALA A 94 -17.82 7.71 -11.85
CA ALA A 94 -18.33 6.41 -11.40
C ALA A 94 -17.27 5.49 -10.78
N PHE A 95 -16.11 6.02 -10.43
CA PHE A 95 -15.12 5.28 -9.65
C PHE A 95 -14.62 6.16 -8.51
N SER A 96 -15.24 5.98 -7.34
CA SER A 96 -14.55 6.24 -6.09
C SER A 96 -13.30 5.35 -6.08
N SER A 97 -12.12 5.97 -6.05
CA SER A 97 -10.91 5.28 -5.61
C SER A 97 -11.21 4.62 -4.25
N PRO A 98 -10.62 3.45 -3.90
CA PRO A 98 -10.83 2.80 -2.59
C PRO A 98 -10.61 3.71 -1.37
N THR A 99 -9.99 4.88 -1.55
CA THR A 99 -9.84 5.96 -0.57
C THR A 99 -11.05 6.89 -0.38
N GLY A 100 -12.11 6.78 -1.20
CA GLY A 100 -13.35 7.56 -1.06
C GLY A 100 -13.25 9.03 -1.47
N LEU A 101 -12.19 9.44 -2.17
CA LEU A 101 -11.99 10.81 -2.67
C LEU A 101 -12.41 10.94 -4.13
N SER A 102 -12.96 12.11 -4.48
CA SER A 102 -13.22 12.51 -5.88
C SER A 102 -11.90 12.83 -6.60
N ILE A 103 -11.83 12.62 -7.91
CA ILE A 103 -10.62 12.91 -8.70
C ILE A 103 -10.27 14.42 -8.68
N GLU A 104 -11.27 15.31 -8.53
CA GLU A 104 -11.02 16.75 -8.35
C GLU A 104 -10.27 17.05 -7.04
N GLU A 105 -10.55 16.30 -5.98
CA GLU A 105 -9.84 16.38 -4.70
C GLU A 105 -8.46 15.69 -4.78
N SER A 106 -8.32 14.72 -5.69
CA SER A 106 -7.08 13.96 -5.92
C SER A 106 -6.01 14.76 -6.67
N LEU A 107 -6.43 15.77 -7.44
CA LEU A 107 -5.54 16.66 -8.21
C LEU A 107 -5.37 18.04 -7.56
N ASN A 108 -6.17 18.36 -6.54
CA ASN A 108 -6.09 19.61 -5.80
C ASN A 108 -5.15 19.47 -4.59
N LEU A 109 -4.03 20.19 -4.63
CA LEU A 109 -3.00 20.17 -3.60
C LEU A 109 -3.53 20.53 -2.20
N ASP A 110 -4.50 21.45 -2.11
CA ASP A 110 -5.12 21.87 -0.85
C ASP A 110 -6.04 20.78 -0.27
N ALA A 111 -6.79 20.09 -1.14
CA ALA A 111 -7.63 18.96 -0.74
C ALA A 111 -6.80 17.78 -0.23
N LEU A 112 -5.67 17.50 -0.91
CA LEU A 112 -4.74 16.45 -0.49
C LEU A 112 -4.07 16.77 0.86
N SER A 113 -3.64 18.02 1.05
CA SER A 113 -3.06 18.49 2.32
C SER A 113 -4.04 18.40 3.48
N LYS A 114 -5.29 18.83 3.28
CA LYS A 114 -6.37 18.70 4.28
C LYS A 114 -6.64 17.24 4.63
N HIS A 115 -6.67 16.35 3.63
CA HIS A 115 -6.89 14.93 3.85
C HIS A 115 -5.74 14.28 4.62
N LEU A 116 -4.48 14.63 4.30
CA LEU A 116 -3.31 14.17 5.06
C LEU A 116 -3.43 14.58 6.53
N ALA A 117 -3.75 15.84 6.80
CA ALA A 117 -3.95 16.33 8.16
C ALA A 117 -5.12 15.63 8.88
N GLN A 118 -6.16 15.20 8.17
CA GLN A 118 -7.26 14.43 8.73
C GLN A 118 -6.83 13.00 9.09
N LEU A 119 -6.03 12.35 8.24
CA LEU A 119 -5.49 11.02 8.51
C LEU A 119 -4.55 11.03 9.72
N ASP A 120 -3.68 12.03 9.82
CA ASP A 120 -2.77 12.18 10.96
C ASP A 120 -3.54 12.36 12.28
N ARG A 121 -4.62 13.17 12.26
CA ARG A 121 -5.50 13.33 13.43
C ARG A 121 -6.17 12.02 13.82
N LYS A 122 -6.73 11.28 12.87
CA LYS A 122 -7.37 9.97 13.13
C LYS A 122 -6.36 8.96 13.69
N MET A 123 -5.13 8.96 13.17
CA MET A 123 -4.07 8.08 13.65
C MET A 123 -3.70 8.40 15.10
N LEU A 124 -3.57 9.68 15.44
CA LEU A 124 -3.28 10.13 16.80
C LEU A 124 -4.40 9.73 17.78
N GLU A 125 -5.65 9.91 17.37
CA GLU A 125 -6.83 9.57 18.18
C GLU A 125 -6.92 8.06 18.43
N LEU A 126 -6.75 7.24 17.39
CA LEU A 126 -6.73 5.78 17.52
C LEU A 126 -5.57 5.28 18.37
N LYS A 127 -4.40 5.93 18.29
CA LYS A 127 -3.25 5.58 19.14
C LYS A 127 -3.55 5.88 20.61
N LYS A 128 -4.14 7.05 20.89
CA LYS A 128 -4.55 7.42 22.25
C LYS A 128 -5.62 6.48 22.80
N GLU A 129 -6.64 6.15 22.00
CA GLU A 129 -7.70 5.21 22.40
C GLU A 129 -7.14 3.82 22.71
N ARG A 130 -6.18 3.33 21.90
CA ARG A 130 -5.47 2.07 22.18
C ARG A 130 -4.76 2.12 23.53
N GLU A 131 -4.04 3.20 23.82
CA GLU A 131 -3.29 3.36 25.07
C GLU A 131 -4.21 3.46 26.28
N ILE A 132 -5.36 4.12 26.16
CA ILE A 132 -6.32 4.30 27.25
C ILE A 132 -7.15 3.04 27.49
N LYS A 133 -7.56 2.33 26.43
CA LYS A 133 -8.54 1.25 26.54
C LYS A 133 -7.92 -0.14 26.41
N TYR A 134 -7.13 -0.36 25.36
CA TYR A 134 -6.65 -1.71 25.02
C TYR A 134 -5.50 -2.15 25.93
N ILE A 135 -4.51 -1.28 26.17
CA ILE A 135 -3.35 -1.62 27.02
C ILE A 135 -3.78 -1.94 28.47
N PRO A 136 -4.63 -1.14 29.13
CA PRO A 136 -5.08 -1.45 30.49
C PRO A 136 -5.98 -2.68 30.55
N TRP A 137 -6.84 -2.90 29.56
CA TRP A 137 -7.69 -4.09 29.50
C TRP A 137 -6.88 -5.38 29.37
N LYS A 138 -5.85 -5.38 28.52
CA LYS A 138 -4.93 -6.52 28.40
C LYS A 138 -4.25 -6.84 29.73
N LYS A 139 -3.68 -5.84 30.41
CA LYS A 139 -3.05 -6.02 31.73
C LYS A 139 -4.03 -6.52 32.78
N LYS A 140 -5.27 -6.01 32.78
CA LYS A 140 -6.32 -6.47 33.69
C LYS A 140 -6.61 -7.96 33.49
N MET A 141 -6.74 -8.42 32.25
CA MET A 141 -6.99 -9.82 31.94
C MET A 141 -5.84 -10.72 32.39
N GLU A 142 -4.59 -10.30 32.20
CA GLU A 142 -3.40 -11.03 32.68
C GLU A 142 -3.45 -11.21 34.20
N LEU A 143 -3.77 -10.16 34.95
CA LEU A 143 -3.92 -10.22 36.41
C LEU A 143 -5.11 -11.08 36.85
N GLU A 144 -6.24 -11.02 36.15
CA GLU A 144 -7.42 -11.86 36.43
C GLU A 144 -7.11 -13.35 36.23
N GLN A 145 -6.35 -13.69 35.19
CA GLN A 145 -5.91 -15.06 34.92
C GLN A 145 -4.92 -15.56 35.98
N GLU A 146 -3.95 -14.72 36.37
CA GLU A 146 -2.97 -15.05 37.41
C GLU A 146 -3.65 -15.29 38.76
N LEU A 147 -4.61 -14.43 39.13
CA LEU A 147 -5.41 -14.59 40.34
C LEU A 147 -6.16 -15.92 40.34
N LEU A 148 -6.79 -16.30 39.23
CA LEU A 148 -7.53 -17.55 39.12
C LEU A 148 -6.62 -18.78 39.31
N CYS A 149 -5.41 -18.75 38.73
CA CYS A 149 -4.42 -19.81 38.93
C CYS A 149 -3.95 -19.90 40.40
N LEU A 150 -3.69 -18.76 41.05
CA LEU A 150 -3.26 -18.73 42.45
C LEU A 150 -4.35 -19.23 43.41
N LEU A 151 -5.62 -18.92 43.12
CA LEU A 151 -6.75 -19.43 43.89
C LEU A 151 -6.85 -20.95 43.79
N ALA A 152 -6.77 -21.50 42.58
CA ALA A 152 -6.76 -22.95 42.39
C ALA A 152 -5.58 -23.62 43.13
N LEU A 153 -4.39 -23.01 43.08
CA LEU A 153 -3.23 -23.51 43.81
C LEU A 153 -3.47 -23.50 45.33
N ARG A 154 -4.00 -22.40 45.88
CA ARG A 154 -4.36 -22.31 47.29
C ARG A 154 -5.33 -23.42 47.69
N ASP A 155 -6.40 -23.62 46.91
CA ASP A 155 -7.43 -24.61 47.23
C ASP A 155 -6.86 -26.04 47.24
N THR A 156 -5.95 -26.36 46.30
CA THR A 156 -5.23 -27.66 46.30
C THR A 156 -4.32 -27.83 47.52
N ALA A 157 -3.59 -26.79 47.90
CA ALA A 157 -2.73 -26.81 49.08
C ALA A 157 -3.54 -26.94 50.38
N GLU A 158 -4.68 -26.27 50.48
CA GLU A 158 -5.59 -26.38 51.62
C GLU A 158 -6.18 -27.79 51.74
N ALA A 159 -6.57 -28.42 50.63
CA ALA A 159 -7.06 -29.79 50.62
C ALA A 159 -6.00 -30.78 51.13
N GLU A 160 -4.75 -30.66 50.67
CA GLU A 160 -3.65 -31.51 51.16
C GLU A 160 -3.31 -31.21 52.62
N ARG A 161 -3.37 -29.96 53.05
CA ARG A 161 -3.17 -29.58 54.46
C ARG A 161 -4.22 -30.23 55.38
N GLU A 162 -5.50 -30.20 55.01
CA GLU A 162 -6.56 -30.83 55.81
C GLU A 162 -6.40 -32.36 55.85
N LYS A 163 -6.04 -32.98 54.73
CA LYS A 163 -5.70 -34.40 54.68
C LYS A 163 -4.52 -34.76 55.60
N LEU A 164 -3.47 -33.94 55.61
CA LEU A 164 -2.31 -34.14 56.48
C LEU A 164 -2.68 -33.97 57.97
N LYS A 165 -3.53 -32.98 58.27
CA LYS A 165 -4.07 -32.74 59.62
C LYS A 165 -4.89 -33.92 60.13
N LEU A 166 -5.69 -34.56 59.26
CA LEU A 166 -6.41 -35.78 59.60
C LEU A 166 -5.45 -36.94 59.91
N ARG A 167 -4.42 -37.15 59.07
CA ARG A 167 -3.40 -38.19 59.32
C ARG A 167 -2.68 -37.97 60.64
N TYR A 168 -2.27 -36.73 60.93
CA TYR A 168 -1.62 -36.39 62.19
C TYR A 168 -2.52 -36.70 63.40
N LYS A 169 -3.80 -36.31 63.34
CA LYS A 169 -4.78 -36.63 64.40
C LYS A 169 -4.90 -38.15 64.64
N CYS A 170 -4.98 -38.94 63.57
CA CYS A 170 -5.02 -40.40 63.67
C CYS A 170 -3.76 -40.98 64.31
N ILE A 171 -2.57 -40.55 63.84
CA ILE A 171 -1.29 -41.00 64.38
C ILE A 171 -1.17 -40.64 65.86
N SER A 172 -1.51 -39.40 66.23
CA SER A 172 -1.50 -38.94 67.62
C SER A 172 -2.42 -39.79 68.51
N ALA A 173 -3.62 -40.14 68.05
CA ALA A 173 -4.52 -41.02 68.79
C ALA A 173 -3.94 -42.44 68.99
N ILE A 174 -3.28 -42.99 67.97
CA ILE A 174 -2.59 -44.29 68.05
C ILE A 174 -1.44 -44.23 69.05
N TYR A 175 -0.59 -43.19 68.98
CA TYR A 175 0.48 -42.98 69.95
C TYR A 175 -0.07 -42.87 71.37
N SER A 176 -1.09 -42.05 71.62
CA SER A 176 -1.71 -41.93 72.95
C SER A 176 -2.24 -43.26 73.48
N HIS A 177 -2.92 -44.05 72.64
CA HIS A 177 -3.38 -45.39 73.01
C HIS A 177 -2.22 -46.35 73.31
N PHE A 178 -1.16 -46.34 72.50
CA PHE A 178 0.03 -47.16 72.72
C PHE A 178 0.76 -46.77 74.01
N TYR A 179 1.01 -45.48 74.22
CA TYR A 179 1.63 -44.95 75.45
C TYR A 179 0.83 -45.35 76.69
N PHE A 180 -0.50 -45.17 76.68
CA PHE A 180 -1.34 -45.54 77.82
C PHE A 180 -1.38 -47.05 78.10
N ARG A 181 -1.24 -47.88 77.06
CA ARG A 181 -1.35 -49.34 77.17
C ARG A 181 -0.03 -50.06 77.46
N TYR A 182 1.10 -49.53 76.98
CA TYR A 182 2.38 -50.25 76.97
C TYR A 182 3.53 -49.52 77.66
N VAL A 183 3.37 -48.26 78.07
CA VAL A 183 4.34 -47.58 78.92
C VAL A 183 3.85 -47.72 80.37
N PRO A 184 4.43 -48.61 81.18
CA PRO A 184 4.03 -48.75 82.57
C PRO A 184 4.35 -47.45 83.29
N ASN A 185 3.38 -46.90 84.03
CA ASN A 185 3.62 -45.79 84.94
C ASN A 185 4.71 -46.21 85.92
N VAL A 186 5.92 -45.68 85.74
CA VAL A 186 6.98 -45.75 86.74
C VAL A 186 6.61 -44.72 87.81
N THR A 187 5.91 -45.19 88.83
CA THR A 187 5.90 -44.60 90.18
C THR A 187 7.23 -44.87 90.86
#